data_AF-B1ZV16-F1
#
_entry.id   AF-B1ZV16-F1
#
_cell.length_a   1.000
_cell.length_b   1.000
_cell.length_c   1.000
_cell.angle_alpha   90.00
_cell.angle_beta   90.00
_cell.angle_gamma   90.00
#
_symmetry.space_group_name_H-M   'P 1'
#
loop_
_entity.id
_entity.type
_entity.pdbx_description
1 polymer ?
#
loop_
_entity_poly.entity_id
_entity_poly.type
_entity_poly.pdbx_seq_one_letter_code
_entity_poly.pdbx_strand_id
1 'polypeptide(L)'
;MKSSFFTFCTVAAGLALSTALAEEKRSEPPPKQATKEEIQARLAEHAKKKAEAAQANAAAEKRNETKPAEAAIGAPVAPAQPGKAPDQTAAAKSAKEETPTVLPKMEVQRPRITELDRQLDKQNREIAREKQATKPTKLDETLNGPGISKALSIFGGQSSDDRASIAQERVAMMEEEKDLIEAIAQAQTKEEKEELQKTLDSMRAMRRELEQSVR
;
A
#
# COMPACT_ATOMS: atom_id res chain seq x y z
N MET A 1 66.40 -13.55 42.98
CA MET A 1 65.66 -14.19 44.09
C MET A 1 64.17 -14.04 43.82
N LYS A 2 63.47 -15.19 43.82
CA LYS A 2 62.05 -15.43 44.15
C LYS A 2 60.93 -14.92 43.22
N SER A 3 60.51 -15.90 42.43
CA SER A 3 59.20 -16.20 41.85
C SER A 3 58.05 -16.40 42.86
N SER A 4 56.82 -16.17 42.35
CA SER A 4 55.52 -16.81 42.65
C SER A 4 54.85 -16.60 44.02
N PHE A 5 53.54 -16.31 44.03
CA PHE A 5 52.45 -17.29 44.26
C PHE A 5 51.06 -16.63 44.31
N PHE A 6 50.10 -17.26 43.62
CA PHE A 6 48.63 -17.17 43.79
C PHE A 6 48.21 -17.14 45.27
N THR A 7 47.04 -16.57 45.61
CA THR A 7 45.96 -17.22 46.42
C THR A 7 44.73 -16.32 46.59
N PHE A 8 43.57 -16.92 46.31
CA PHE A 8 42.18 -16.51 46.55
C PHE A 8 41.83 -16.23 48.02
N CYS A 9 40.88 -15.31 48.27
CA CYS A 9 39.93 -15.20 49.41
C CYS A 9 39.48 -13.71 49.47
N THR A 10 38.21 -13.29 49.62
CA THR A 10 37.10 -13.86 50.37
C THR A 10 35.78 -13.24 49.89
N VAL A 11 34.77 -14.09 49.71
CA VAL A 11 33.36 -13.71 49.54
C VAL A 11 32.81 -13.14 50.85
N ALA A 12 32.12 -12.01 50.80
CA ALA A 12 31.24 -11.55 51.87
C ALA A 12 29.83 -11.38 51.31
N ALA A 13 28.95 -12.22 51.83
CA ALA A 13 27.54 -12.32 51.50
C ALA A 13 26.74 -11.17 52.11
N GLY A 14 25.73 -10.72 51.38
CA GLY A 14 24.75 -9.76 51.89
C GLY A 14 23.73 -9.37 50.83
N LEU A 15 22.66 -10.16 50.70
CA LEU A 15 21.28 -9.64 50.73
C LEU A 15 20.32 -10.83 50.72
N ALA A 16 19.59 -10.98 51.82
CA ALA A 16 18.39 -11.79 51.90
C ALA A 16 17.21 -10.95 51.38
N LEU A 17 16.39 -11.50 50.48
CA LEU A 17 14.97 -11.16 50.41
C LEU A 17 14.17 -12.30 49.79
N SER A 18 13.20 -12.76 50.56
CA SER A 18 12.27 -13.86 50.28
C SER A 18 11.14 -13.44 49.35
N THR A 19 10.84 -14.23 48.32
CA THR A 19 9.51 -14.40 47.70
C THR A 19 9.49 -15.80 47.06
N ALA A 20 8.82 -16.78 47.63
CA ALA A 20 7.40 -17.11 47.44
C ALA A 20 7.14 -17.99 46.20
N LEU A 21 6.42 -19.08 46.47
CA LEU A 21 5.80 -20.08 45.58
C LEU A 21 5.71 -19.73 44.09
N ALA A 22 6.22 -20.64 43.24
CA ALA A 22 5.64 -20.88 41.92
C ALA A 22 5.66 -22.40 41.65
N GLU A 23 4.48 -22.95 41.86
CA GLU A 23 4.01 -24.28 41.52
C GLU A 23 3.78 -24.39 40.00
N GLU A 24 4.19 -25.53 39.43
CA GLU A 24 3.58 -26.21 38.29
C GLU A 24 3.27 -25.44 36.99
N LYS A 25 4.05 -25.71 35.92
CA LYS A 25 3.45 -26.01 34.60
C LYS A 25 4.40 -26.75 33.65
N ARG A 26 3.83 -27.82 33.10
CA ARG A 26 4.34 -28.72 32.05
C ARG A 26 5.09 -28.00 30.93
N SER A 27 6.22 -28.57 30.55
CA SER A 27 6.94 -28.29 29.31
C SER A 27 6.14 -28.76 28.09
N GLU A 28 5.56 -27.82 27.34
CA GLU A 28 5.21 -28.02 25.92
C GLU A 28 6.47 -27.87 25.05
N PRO A 29 6.63 -28.67 23.97
CA PRO A 29 7.76 -28.51 23.06
C PRO A 29 7.62 -27.21 22.25
N PRO A 30 8.73 -26.49 21.94
CA PRO A 30 8.68 -25.23 21.21
C PRO A 30 8.15 -25.41 19.78
N PRO A 31 7.50 -24.38 19.20
CA PRO A 31 7.00 -24.44 17.83
C PRO A 31 8.17 -24.61 16.85
N LYS A 32 8.08 -25.62 15.99
CA LYS A 32 9.04 -25.85 14.91
C LYS A 32 9.11 -24.60 14.04
N GLN A 33 10.25 -23.91 14.07
CA GLN A 33 10.56 -22.83 13.15
C GLN A 33 10.54 -23.42 11.74
N ALA A 34 9.56 -23.04 10.92
CA ALA A 34 9.50 -23.42 9.52
C ALA A 34 10.81 -22.98 8.86
N THR A 35 11.57 -23.92 8.31
CA THR A 35 12.84 -23.62 7.66
C THR A 35 12.57 -22.75 6.43
N LYS A 36 13.53 -21.92 6.04
CA LYS A 36 13.41 -21.03 4.87
C LYS A 36 13.02 -21.80 3.60
N GLU A 37 13.39 -23.07 3.51
CA GLU A 37 13.03 -23.98 2.42
C GLU A 37 11.53 -24.31 2.38
N GLU A 38 10.88 -24.50 3.54
CA GLU A 38 9.44 -24.77 3.60
C GLU A 38 8.61 -23.56 3.19
N ILE A 39 9.06 -22.36 3.57
CA ILE A 39 8.42 -21.09 3.17
C ILE A 39 8.57 -20.90 1.65
N GLN A 40 9.76 -21.13 1.10
CA GLN A 40 9.98 -21.04 -0.36
C GLN A 40 9.18 -22.08 -1.13
N ALA A 41 9.04 -23.30 -0.61
CA ALA A 41 8.21 -24.34 -1.23
C ALA A 41 6.72 -23.91 -1.27
N ARG A 42 6.19 -23.36 -0.18
CA ARG A 42 4.79 -22.86 -0.14
C ARG A 42 4.55 -21.67 -1.06
N LEU A 43 5.50 -20.75 -1.18
CA LEU A 43 5.41 -19.64 -2.15
C LEU A 43 5.45 -20.16 -3.59
N ALA A 44 6.30 -21.14 -3.90
CA ALA A 44 6.40 -21.72 -5.24
C ALA A 44 5.10 -22.46 -5.62
N GLU A 45 4.47 -23.18 -4.69
CA GLU A 45 3.17 -23.81 -4.95
C GLU A 45 2.04 -22.78 -5.13
N HIS A 46 2.01 -21.72 -4.32
CA HIS A 46 1.03 -20.64 -4.51
C HIS A 46 1.21 -19.91 -5.84
N ALA A 47 2.45 -19.68 -6.26
CA ALA A 47 2.75 -19.07 -7.55
C ALA A 47 2.29 -19.95 -8.72
N LYS A 48 2.47 -21.28 -8.64
CA LYS A 48 1.98 -22.22 -9.65
C LYS A 48 0.45 -22.26 -9.71
N LYS A 49 -0.23 -22.36 -8.57
CA LYS A 49 -1.70 -22.31 -8.50
C LYS A 49 -2.27 -20.99 -9.03
N LYS A 50 -1.60 -19.86 -8.76
CA LYS A 50 -2.00 -18.55 -9.27
C LYS A 50 -1.79 -18.43 -10.79
N ALA A 51 -0.70 -19.00 -11.32
CA ALA A 51 -0.45 -19.06 -12.76
C ALA A 51 -1.48 -19.95 -13.48
N GLU A 52 -1.84 -21.09 -12.91
CA GLU A 52 -2.88 -21.98 -13.44
C GLU A 52 -4.27 -21.32 -13.41
N ALA A 53 -4.61 -20.61 -12.33
CA ALA A 53 -5.85 -19.84 -12.24
C ALA A 53 -5.90 -18.69 -13.26
N ALA A 54 -4.78 -18.01 -13.51
CA ALA A 54 -4.69 -16.97 -14.53
C ALA A 54 -4.84 -17.53 -15.95
N GLN A 55 -4.30 -18.72 -16.23
CA GLN A 55 -4.48 -19.41 -17.51
C GLN A 55 -5.91 -19.92 -17.71
N ALA A 56 -6.56 -20.41 -16.64
CA ALA A 56 -7.96 -20.81 -16.69
C ALA A 56 -8.91 -19.62 -16.96
N ASN A 57 -8.63 -18.45 -16.37
CA ASN A 57 -9.41 -17.24 -16.62
C ASN A 57 -9.18 -16.68 -18.03
N ALA A 58 -7.95 -16.70 -18.54
CA ALA A 58 -7.66 -16.31 -19.92
C ALA A 58 -8.28 -17.25 -20.97
N ALA A 59 -8.47 -18.53 -20.64
CA ALA A 59 -9.18 -19.50 -21.49
C ALA A 59 -10.71 -19.33 -21.46
N ALA A 60 -11.27 -18.81 -20.36
CA ALA A 60 -12.69 -18.47 -20.26
C ALA A 60 -13.04 -17.21 -21.06
N GLU A 61 -12.13 -16.23 -21.10
CA GLU A 61 -12.31 -14.99 -21.89
C GLU A 61 -12.34 -15.26 -23.41
N LYS A 62 -11.57 -16.25 -23.90
CA LYS A 62 -11.57 -16.65 -25.32
C LYS A 62 -12.77 -17.50 -25.77
N ARG A 63 -13.66 -17.92 -24.86
CA ARG A 63 -14.86 -18.72 -25.21
C ARG A 63 -16.14 -17.91 -25.41
N ASN A 64 -16.14 -16.60 -25.15
CA ASN A 64 -17.32 -15.75 -25.33
C ASN A 64 -17.35 -14.96 -26.65
N GLU A 65 -16.36 -15.10 -27.52
CA GLU A 65 -16.32 -14.45 -28.84
C GLU A 65 -16.45 -15.45 -29.98
N THR A 66 -17.48 -16.29 -30.02
CA THR A 66 -17.94 -16.92 -31.28
C THR A 66 -19.29 -17.60 -31.14
N LYS A 67 -20.40 -16.87 -31.39
CA LYS A 67 -21.51 -17.40 -32.18
C LYS A 67 -22.28 -16.26 -32.86
N PRO A 68 -22.53 -16.34 -34.18
CA PRO A 68 -23.00 -15.23 -35.00
C PRO A 68 -24.52 -15.07 -34.89
N ALA A 69 -24.99 -13.84 -34.67
CA ALA A 69 -26.37 -13.45 -34.85
C ALA A 69 -26.49 -12.58 -36.11
N GLU A 70 -26.63 -13.31 -37.20
CA GLU A 70 -27.34 -13.02 -38.45
C GLU A 70 -28.17 -11.73 -38.44
N ALA A 71 -27.75 -10.79 -39.29
CA ALA A 71 -28.46 -9.58 -39.62
C ALA A 71 -29.80 -9.93 -40.31
N ALA A 72 -30.90 -9.56 -39.66
CA ALA A 72 -32.22 -9.54 -40.26
C ALA A 72 -32.25 -8.49 -41.39
N ILE A 73 -32.48 -8.94 -42.63
CA ILE A 73 -32.96 -8.08 -43.73
C ILE A 73 -34.22 -8.74 -44.27
N GLY A 74 -35.32 -8.50 -43.57
CA GLY A 74 -36.68 -8.70 -44.06
C GLY A 74 -37.20 -7.40 -44.66
N ALA A 75 -37.78 -7.53 -45.85
CA ALA A 75 -38.27 -6.49 -46.75
C ALA A 75 -39.16 -5.39 -46.11
N PRO A 76 -39.22 -4.19 -46.74
CA PRO A 76 -39.93 -3.04 -46.22
C PRO A 76 -41.46 -3.20 -46.40
N VAL A 77 -42.22 -2.96 -45.35
CA VAL A 77 -43.68 -2.75 -45.45
C VAL A 77 -43.95 -1.25 -45.32
N ALA A 78 -44.68 -0.74 -46.31
CA ALA A 78 -45.03 0.65 -46.51
C ALA A 78 -45.98 1.23 -45.43
N PRO A 79 -46.01 2.56 -45.26
CA PRO A 79 -46.91 3.30 -44.37
C PRO A 79 -48.14 3.87 -45.12
N ALA A 80 -49.29 4.01 -44.43
CA ALA A 80 -50.32 5.08 -44.57
C ALA A 80 -51.60 4.64 -43.80
N GLN A 81 -51.96 5.26 -42.67
CA GLN A 81 -52.70 6.52 -42.46
C GLN A 81 -54.25 6.43 -42.55
N PRO A 82 -54.98 7.11 -41.63
CA PRO A 82 -56.44 7.18 -41.59
C PRO A 82 -56.99 8.05 -42.73
N GLY A 83 -58.10 7.61 -43.30
CA GLY A 83 -58.73 8.25 -44.44
C GLY A 83 -59.48 9.55 -44.12
N LYS A 84 -59.37 10.51 -45.05
CA LYS A 84 -60.48 11.27 -45.63
C LYS A 84 -60.09 11.64 -47.07
N ALA A 85 -60.96 11.30 -48.02
CA ALA A 85 -60.89 11.62 -49.45
C ALA A 85 -61.52 13.01 -49.74
N PRO A 86 -61.50 13.56 -50.98
CA PRO A 86 -60.97 13.00 -52.24
C PRO A 86 -60.12 13.97 -53.12
N ASP A 87 -59.64 13.38 -54.22
CA ASP A 87 -59.27 13.91 -55.53
C ASP A 87 -57.88 14.53 -55.84
N GLN A 88 -57.08 13.67 -56.50
CA GLN A 88 -56.51 13.83 -57.84
C GLN A 88 -55.25 14.72 -58.09
N THR A 89 -54.19 13.98 -58.48
CA THR A 89 -53.18 14.28 -59.53
C THR A 89 -51.79 14.76 -59.09
N ALA A 90 -50.88 13.77 -59.05
CA ALA A 90 -49.47 13.75 -59.45
C ALA A 90 -48.47 14.87 -59.05
N ALA A 91 -47.56 14.47 -58.16
CA ALA A 91 -46.09 14.59 -58.24
C ALA A 91 -45.40 15.97 -58.10
N ALA A 92 -44.75 16.20 -56.95
CA ALA A 92 -43.29 16.44 -56.85
C ALA A 92 -42.81 16.54 -55.37
N LYS A 93 -42.10 15.50 -54.96
CA LYS A 93 -41.08 15.34 -53.89
C LYS A 93 -40.85 16.53 -52.91
N SER A 94 -41.23 16.31 -51.65
CA SER A 94 -40.75 17.05 -50.47
C SER A 94 -39.36 16.56 -50.02
N ALA A 95 -38.35 17.44 -50.05
CA ALA A 95 -37.09 17.24 -49.35
C ALA A 95 -37.31 17.57 -47.86
N LYS A 96 -37.29 16.54 -47.00
CA LYS A 96 -37.24 16.72 -45.54
C LYS A 96 -35.80 16.88 -45.11
N GLU A 97 -35.59 17.93 -44.32
CA GLU A 97 -34.36 18.32 -43.65
C GLU A 97 -33.73 17.16 -42.87
N GLU A 98 -32.44 16.92 -43.13
CA GLU A 98 -31.60 15.99 -42.37
C GLU A 98 -31.20 16.67 -41.05
N THR A 99 -31.88 16.35 -39.94
CA THR A 99 -31.42 16.78 -38.61
C THR A 99 -30.30 15.86 -38.15
N PRO A 100 -29.09 16.36 -37.85
CA PRO A 100 -27.95 15.54 -37.46
C PRO A 100 -28.22 14.84 -36.13
N THR A 101 -27.94 13.54 -36.06
CA THR A 101 -27.94 12.75 -34.82
C THR A 101 -26.87 13.28 -33.87
N VAL A 102 -27.27 14.17 -32.95
CA VAL A 102 -26.37 14.74 -31.94
C VAL A 102 -26.05 13.67 -30.90
N LEU A 103 -24.75 13.37 -30.71
CA LEU A 103 -24.30 12.48 -29.64
C LEU A 103 -24.70 13.06 -28.27
N PRO A 104 -25.12 12.22 -27.31
CA PRO A 104 -25.40 12.67 -25.94
C PRO A 104 -24.18 13.39 -25.38
N LYS A 105 -24.37 14.64 -24.93
CA LYS A 105 -23.32 15.40 -24.24
C LYS A 105 -23.05 14.71 -22.90
N MET A 106 -21.92 14.03 -22.80
CA MET A 106 -21.48 13.41 -21.55
C MET A 106 -20.71 14.46 -20.74
N GLU A 107 -21.37 15.07 -19.76
CA GLU A 107 -20.72 15.97 -18.82
C GLU A 107 -19.91 15.15 -17.81
N VAL A 108 -18.59 15.21 -17.91
CA VAL A 108 -17.68 14.63 -16.92
C VAL A 108 -17.62 15.59 -15.73
N GLN A 109 -18.37 15.30 -14.67
CA GLN A 109 -18.28 16.07 -13.43
C GLN A 109 -16.97 15.76 -12.72
N ARG A 110 -16.31 16.80 -12.19
CA ARG A 110 -15.15 16.62 -11.31
C ARG A 110 -15.61 15.97 -10.01
N PRO A 111 -14.94 14.92 -9.52
CA PRO A 111 -15.27 14.33 -8.22
C PRO A 111 -15.07 15.37 -7.11
N ARG A 112 -15.99 15.40 -6.14
CA ARG A 112 -15.86 16.23 -4.94
C ARG A 112 -14.69 15.68 -4.12
N ILE A 113 -13.71 16.54 -3.80
CA ILE A 113 -12.56 16.19 -2.96
C ILE A 113 -13.08 15.78 -1.58
N THR A 114 -12.84 14.54 -1.21
CA THR A 114 -13.21 13.98 0.10
C THR A 114 -12.20 14.38 1.17
N GLU A 115 -12.55 14.21 2.45
CA GLU A 115 -11.61 14.46 3.55
C GLU A 115 -10.38 13.53 3.49
N LEU A 116 -10.59 12.30 3.02
CA LEU A 116 -9.52 11.32 2.81
C LEU A 116 -8.54 11.77 1.73
N ASP A 117 -9.03 12.34 0.63
CA ASP A 117 -8.16 12.89 -0.43
C ASP A 117 -7.26 14.01 0.14
N ARG A 118 -7.79 14.86 1.02
CA ARG A 118 -6.99 15.89 1.69
C ARG A 118 -5.93 15.30 2.62
N GLN A 119 -6.22 14.17 3.28
CA GLN A 119 -5.26 13.48 4.14
C GLN A 119 -4.17 12.82 3.32
N LEU A 120 -4.52 12.13 2.23
CA LEU A 120 -3.57 11.55 1.28
C LEU A 120 -2.69 12.62 0.65
N ASP A 121 -3.25 13.76 0.24
CA ASP A 121 -2.48 14.88 -0.30
C ASP A 121 -1.47 15.45 0.70
N LYS A 122 -1.85 15.56 1.98
CA LYS A 122 -0.94 16.01 3.04
C LYS A 122 0.20 15.01 3.22
N GLN A 123 -0.12 13.72 3.35
CA GLN A 123 0.90 12.68 3.47
C GLN A 123 1.80 12.62 2.24
N ASN A 124 1.27 12.71 1.03
CA ASN A 124 2.06 12.70 -0.20
C ASN A 124 3.05 13.89 -0.23
N ARG A 125 2.65 15.06 0.26
CA ARG A 125 3.54 16.22 0.38
C ARG A 125 4.63 16.01 1.43
N GLU A 126 4.30 15.40 2.56
CA GLU A 126 5.25 15.08 3.62
C GLU A 126 6.26 14.02 3.15
N ILE A 127 5.79 12.93 2.55
CA ILE A 127 6.61 11.90 1.90
C ILE A 127 7.55 12.52 0.87
N ALA A 128 7.06 13.44 0.02
CA ALA A 128 7.89 14.09 -0.99
C ALA A 128 9.00 14.95 -0.36
N ARG A 129 8.76 15.57 0.80
CA ARG A 129 9.78 16.32 1.55
C ARG A 129 10.79 15.39 2.20
N GLU A 130 10.34 14.34 2.88
CA GLU A 130 11.22 13.37 3.53
C GLU A 130 12.07 12.60 2.49
N LYS A 131 11.50 12.29 1.31
CA LYS A 131 12.25 11.72 0.17
C LYS A 131 13.37 12.62 -0.36
N GLN A 132 13.32 13.93 -0.10
CA GLN A 132 14.44 14.82 -0.41
C GLN A 132 15.52 14.74 0.68
N ALA A 133 15.13 14.48 1.93
CA ALA A 133 16.04 14.30 3.07
C ALA A 133 16.74 12.93 3.10
N THR A 134 16.25 11.92 2.36
CA THR A 134 16.91 10.61 2.23
C THR A 134 18.22 10.66 1.45
N LYS A 135 18.47 11.74 0.70
CA LYS A 135 19.71 11.91 -0.06
C LYS A 135 20.65 12.83 0.73
N PRO A 136 21.88 12.38 1.02
CA PRO A 136 22.85 13.26 1.65
C PRO A 136 23.09 14.47 0.75
N THR A 137 23.14 15.66 1.35
CA THR A 137 23.43 16.88 0.60
C THR A 137 24.92 16.95 0.26
N LYS A 138 25.30 17.74 -0.75
CA LYS A 138 26.72 17.94 -1.07
C LYS A 138 27.53 18.48 0.11
N LEU A 139 26.91 19.26 0.99
CA LEU A 139 27.54 19.76 2.21
C LEU A 139 27.77 18.62 3.21
N ASP A 140 26.79 17.75 3.38
CA ASP A 140 26.89 16.57 4.22
C ASP A 140 28.03 15.64 3.77
N GLU A 141 28.17 15.40 2.46
CA GLU A 141 29.28 14.59 1.93
C GLU A 141 30.65 15.19 2.27
N THR A 142 30.80 16.52 2.20
CA THR A 142 32.06 17.18 2.54
C THR A 142 32.37 17.17 4.04
N LEU A 143 31.35 17.28 4.89
CA LEU A 143 31.50 17.30 6.34
C LEU A 143 31.69 15.90 6.93
N ASN A 144 31.28 14.84 6.22
CA ASN A 144 31.45 13.45 6.66
C ASN A 144 32.72 12.76 6.13
N GLY A 145 33.66 13.51 5.56
CA GLY A 145 34.98 12.98 5.20
C GLY A 145 35.71 12.35 6.41
N PRO A 146 36.56 11.32 6.20
CA PRO A 146 37.02 10.39 7.25
C PRO A 146 37.77 11.03 8.44
N GLY A 147 38.29 12.25 8.28
CA GLY A 147 38.92 13.01 9.37
C GLY A 147 37.94 13.85 10.20
N ILE A 148 36.88 14.37 9.59
CA ILE A 148 35.92 15.30 10.22
C ILE A 148 34.78 14.51 10.86
N SER A 149 34.25 13.48 10.19
CA SER A 149 33.23 12.59 10.74
C SER A 149 33.71 11.93 12.02
N LYS A 150 34.94 11.39 12.04
CA LYS A 150 35.49 10.74 13.24
C LYS A 150 35.65 11.70 14.43
N ALA A 151 35.98 12.96 14.17
CA ALA A 151 36.06 13.99 15.21
C ALA A 151 34.66 14.37 15.72
N LEU A 152 33.68 14.53 14.83
CA LEU A 152 32.29 14.87 15.17
C LEU A 152 31.54 13.71 15.87
N SER A 153 31.87 12.46 15.55
CA SER A 153 31.32 11.28 16.22
C SER A 153 31.68 11.23 17.71
N ILE A 154 32.85 11.76 18.10
CA ILE A 154 33.25 11.85 19.52
C ILE A 154 32.34 12.84 20.28
N PHE A 155 31.81 13.84 19.59
CA PHE A 155 30.84 14.79 20.16
C PHE A 155 29.40 14.30 20.11
N GLY A 156 29.16 13.03 19.77
CA GLY A 156 27.83 12.43 19.72
C GLY A 156 26.98 12.91 18.53
N GLY A 157 27.60 13.47 17.48
CA GLY A 157 26.89 13.85 16.26
C GLY A 157 26.54 12.64 15.39
N GLN A 158 25.30 12.58 14.89
CA GLN A 158 24.90 11.63 13.85
C GLN A 158 25.56 11.97 12.51
N SER A 159 26.04 10.94 11.79
CA SER A 159 26.59 11.09 10.45
C SER A 159 25.49 11.43 9.42
N SER A 160 25.87 11.89 8.24
CA SER A 160 24.92 12.09 7.13
C SER A 160 24.21 10.82 6.73
N ASP A 161 24.92 9.70 6.80
CA ASP A 161 24.40 8.40 6.38
C ASP A 161 23.36 7.90 7.39
N ASP A 162 23.59 8.14 8.69
CA ASP A 162 22.59 7.84 9.73
C ASP A 162 21.33 8.67 9.53
N ARG A 163 21.46 9.97 9.23
CA ARG A 163 20.31 10.85 8.94
C ARG A 163 19.55 10.40 7.71
N ALA A 164 20.26 10.01 6.66
CA ALA A 164 19.66 9.49 5.44
C ALA A 164 18.93 8.16 5.68
N SER A 165 19.51 7.25 6.47
CA SER A 165 18.89 5.98 6.86
C SER A 165 17.59 6.20 7.63
N ILE A 166 17.61 7.10 8.62
CA ILE A 166 16.41 7.39 9.42
C ILE A 166 15.35 8.09 8.57
N ALA A 167 15.74 8.98 7.66
CA ALA A 167 14.81 9.56 6.69
C ALA A 167 14.18 8.48 5.79
N GLN A 168 14.93 7.45 5.39
CA GLN A 168 14.39 6.33 4.61
C GLN A 168 13.37 5.52 5.41
N GLU A 169 13.65 5.24 6.69
CA GLU A 169 12.72 4.58 7.59
C GLU A 169 11.43 5.41 7.78
N ARG A 170 11.55 6.73 7.94
CA ARG A 170 10.39 7.65 8.01
C ARG A 170 9.54 7.60 6.76
N VAL A 171 10.18 7.61 5.59
CA VAL A 171 9.48 7.49 4.30
C VAL A 171 8.76 6.15 4.22
N ALA A 172 9.42 5.05 4.58
CA ALA A 172 8.82 3.72 4.55
C ALA A 172 7.57 3.65 5.46
N MET A 173 7.67 4.12 6.71
CA MET A 173 6.51 4.19 7.60
C MET A 173 5.40 5.11 7.08
N MET A 174 5.73 6.24 6.47
CA MET A 174 4.73 7.12 5.87
C MET A 174 4.01 6.49 4.67
N GLU A 175 4.71 5.69 3.87
CA GLU A 175 4.13 4.93 2.77
C GLU A 175 3.20 3.82 3.30
N GLU A 176 3.59 3.11 4.36
CA GLU A 176 2.72 2.15 5.04
C GLU A 176 1.49 2.83 5.67
N GLU A 177 1.65 4.03 6.27
CA GLU A 177 0.52 4.79 6.83
C GLU A 177 -0.47 5.18 5.74
N LYS A 178 0.02 5.50 4.54
CA LYS A 178 -0.80 5.82 3.38
C LYS A 178 -1.63 4.60 2.97
N ASP A 179 -1.01 3.43 2.89
CA ASP A 179 -1.69 2.18 2.56
C ASP A 179 -2.77 1.84 3.60
N LEU A 180 -2.51 2.10 4.89
CA LEU A 180 -3.51 1.94 5.95
C LEU A 180 -4.69 2.92 5.80
N ILE A 181 -4.45 4.17 5.40
CA ILE A 181 -5.53 5.14 5.16
C ILE A 181 -6.39 4.69 3.98
N GLU A 182 -5.79 4.18 2.91
CA GLU A 182 -6.51 3.61 1.78
C GLU A 182 -7.31 2.35 2.19
N ALA A 183 -6.73 1.49 3.03
CA ALA A 183 -7.42 0.33 3.58
C ALA A 183 -8.63 0.71 4.46
N ILE A 184 -8.50 1.74 5.30
CA ILE A 184 -9.63 2.27 6.11
C ILE A 184 -10.75 2.80 5.22
N ALA A 185 -10.40 3.41 4.10
CA ALA A 185 -11.37 3.90 3.12
C ALA A 185 -12.15 2.74 2.46
N GLN A 186 -11.49 1.61 2.22
CA GLN A 186 -12.07 0.42 1.60
C GLN A 186 -12.81 -0.49 2.57
N ALA A 187 -12.44 -0.47 3.86
CA ALA A 187 -13.07 -1.29 4.90
C ALA A 187 -14.57 -1.03 4.98
N GLN A 188 -15.36 -2.10 5.06
CA GLN A 188 -16.82 -2.02 5.07
C GLN A 188 -17.39 -2.10 6.49
N THR A 189 -16.75 -2.88 7.36
CA THR A 189 -17.18 -3.05 8.74
C THR A 189 -16.59 -1.98 9.65
N LYS A 190 -17.29 -1.66 10.75
CA LYS A 190 -16.81 -0.68 11.73
C LYS A 190 -15.66 -1.24 12.57
N GLU A 191 -15.72 -2.53 12.89
CA GLU A 191 -14.70 -3.23 13.67
C GLU A 191 -13.35 -3.22 12.93
N GLU A 192 -13.34 -3.55 11.62
CA GLU A 192 -12.12 -3.46 10.79
C GLU A 192 -11.57 -2.03 10.73
N LYS A 193 -12.45 -1.02 10.62
CA LYS A 193 -12.00 0.38 10.63
C LYS A 193 -11.32 0.75 11.93
N GLU A 194 -11.88 0.35 13.07
CA GLU A 194 -11.29 0.62 14.37
C GLU A 194 -9.97 -0.11 14.57
N GLU A 195 -9.85 -1.35 14.10
CA GLU A 195 -8.59 -2.11 14.13
C GLU A 195 -7.52 -1.43 13.27
N LEU A 196 -7.84 -1.10 12.02
CA LEU A 196 -6.93 -0.39 11.13
C LEU A 196 -6.55 0.98 11.69
N GLN A 197 -7.48 1.69 12.32
CA GLN A 197 -7.22 2.98 12.94
C GLN A 197 -6.29 2.86 14.16
N LYS A 198 -6.44 1.80 14.98
CA LYS A 198 -5.47 1.48 16.04
C LYS A 198 -4.08 1.20 15.48
N THR A 199 -3.98 0.45 14.38
CA THR A 199 -2.68 0.19 13.74
C THR A 199 -2.06 1.48 13.21
N LEU A 200 -2.86 2.35 12.60
CA LEU A 200 -2.43 3.65 12.10
C LEU A 200 -1.89 4.52 13.25
N ASP A 201 -2.63 4.64 14.34
CA ASP A 201 -2.21 5.45 15.49
C ASP A 201 -0.96 4.87 16.17
N SER A 202 -0.82 3.54 16.21
CA SER A 202 0.41 2.87 16.65
C SER A 202 1.59 3.24 15.76
N MET A 203 1.45 3.21 14.43
CA MET A 203 2.54 3.61 13.53
C MET A 203 2.89 5.09 13.65
N ARG A 204 1.90 5.96 13.84
CA ARG A 204 2.14 7.37 14.10
C ARG A 204 2.93 7.58 15.40
N ALA A 205 2.67 6.77 16.41
CA ALA A 205 3.43 6.79 17.66
C ALA A 205 4.88 6.33 17.44
N MET A 206 5.09 5.21 16.74
CA MET A 206 6.42 4.71 16.39
C MET A 206 7.23 5.73 15.58
N ARG A 207 6.61 6.42 14.62
CA ARG A 207 7.27 7.50 13.88
C ARG A 207 7.68 8.65 14.79
N ARG A 208 6.80 9.08 15.72
CA ARG A 208 7.14 10.15 16.68
C ARG A 208 8.27 9.75 17.60
N GLU A 209 8.34 8.49 18.02
CA GLU A 209 9.43 7.95 18.82
C GLU A 209 10.75 7.96 18.03
N LEU A 210 10.73 7.56 16.76
CA LEU A 210 11.89 7.66 15.86
C LEU A 210 12.29 9.10 15.55
N GLU A 211 11.37 10.05 15.59
CA GLU A 211 11.71 11.47 15.50
C GLU A 211 12.30 12.00 16.80
N GLN A 212 11.84 11.52 17.96
CA GLN A 212 12.35 11.92 19.27
C GLN A 212 13.74 11.36 19.54
N SER A 213 14.05 10.13 19.11
CA SER A 213 15.36 9.52 19.31
C SER A 213 16.48 10.20 18.49
N VAL A 214 16.10 10.97 17.47
CA VAL A 214 17.00 11.68 16.55
C VAL A 214 17.24 13.13 16.95
N ARG A 215 16.38 13.70 17.80
CA ARG A 215 16.50 15.10 18.27
C ARG A 215 17.28 15.19 19.56
#